data_AF-A0A3A4TS68-F1
#
_entry.id   AF-A0A3A4TS68-F1
#
_cell.length_a   1.000
_cell.length_b   1.000
_cell.length_c   1.000
_cell.angle_alpha   90.00
_cell.angle_beta   90.00
_cell.angle_gamma   90.00
#
_symmetry.space_group_name_H-M   'P 1'
#
loop_
_entity.id
_entity.type
_entity.pdbx_description
1 polymer ?
#
loop_
_entity_poly.entity_id
_entity_poly.type
_entity_poly.pdbx_seq_one_letter_code
_entity_poly.pdbx_strand_id
1 'polypeptide(L)'
;MSWPCRLIDRERQVAEGRQPEVGDMWFAPKMLDPEHDGFYLEHILSAEYKRDWLGKRPPIFVCLPSASYKGGRWFCVDSRADGAGEGGWTVTGEPPCITVTPSINCVGEYHGFIRDGIIGDDVEGRRFE
;
A
#
# COMPACT_ATOMS: atom_id res chain seq x y z
N MET A 1 16.59 6.80 5.33
CA MET A 1 16.02 6.15 6.52
C MET A 1 15.24 4.93 6.08
N SER A 2 15.10 3.94 6.97
CA SER A 2 14.20 2.81 6.78
C SER A 2 13.08 2.86 7.80
N TRP A 3 11.89 2.42 7.40
CA TRP A 3 10.71 2.38 8.28
C TRP A 3 10.19 0.95 8.37
N PRO A 4 10.16 0.36 9.57
CA PRO A 4 9.55 -0.96 9.75
C PRO A 4 8.04 -0.86 9.61
N CYS A 5 7.49 -1.80 8.86
CA CYS A 5 6.07 -1.94 8.68
C CYS A 5 5.43 -2.58 9.91
N ARG A 6 4.19 -2.20 10.19
CA ARG A 6 3.41 -2.75 11.29
C ARG A 6 1.95 -2.84 10.90
N LEU A 7 1.34 -3.99 11.17
CA LEU A 7 -0.07 -4.20 10.91
C LEU A 7 -0.88 -3.53 12.02
N ILE A 8 -1.78 -2.63 11.63
CA ILE A 8 -2.66 -1.90 12.53
C ILE A 8 -4.13 -2.26 12.29
N ASP A 9 -4.95 -2.06 13.31
CA ASP A 9 -6.40 -2.01 13.17
C ASP A 9 -6.82 -0.59 12.78
N ARG A 10 -7.19 -0.41 11.51
CA ARG A 10 -7.54 0.91 10.98
C ARG A 10 -8.86 1.44 11.54
N GLU A 11 -9.84 0.58 11.76
CA GLU A 11 -11.15 1.01 12.29
C GLU A 11 -11.01 1.51 13.72
N ARG A 12 -10.22 0.78 14.53
CA ARG A 12 -9.87 1.22 15.87
C ARG A 12 -9.11 2.54 15.87
N GLN A 13 -8.09 2.70 15.04
CA GLN A 13 -7.37 3.98 14.96
C GLN A 13 -8.30 5.15 14.60
N VAL A 14 -9.21 4.96 13.64
CA VAL A 14 -10.20 5.99 13.27
C VAL A 14 -11.10 6.33 14.46
N ALA A 15 -11.60 5.33 15.19
CA ALA A 15 -12.42 5.55 16.39
C ALA A 15 -11.66 6.30 17.50
N GLU A 16 -10.34 6.10 17.58
CA GLU A 16 -9.44 6.81 18.50
C GLU A 16 -8.98 8.18 17.96
N GLY A 17 -9.41 8.60 16.76
CA GLY A 17 -8.99 9.86 16.13
C GLY A 17 -7.53 9.87 15.66
N ARG A 18 -6.91 8.69 15.51
CA ARG A 18 -5.51 8.53 15.08
C ARG A 18 -5.39 8.44 13.56
N GLN A 19 -4.40 9.15 13.03
CA GLN A 19 -3.99 9.02 11.64
C GLN A 19 -2.93 7.93 11.50
N PRO A 20 -2.88 7.21 10.36
CA PRO A 20 -1.81 6.28 10.08
C PRO A 20 -0.49 7.03 9.97
N GLU A 21 0.56 6.45 10.53
CA GLU A 21 1.93 6.95 10.44
C GLU A 21 2.74 6.11 9.45
N VAL A 22 3.88 6.62 8.99
CA VAL A 22 4.77 5.88 8.08
C VAL A 22 5.10 4.48 8.63
N GLY A 23 4.92 3.45 7.81
CA GLY A 23 5.06 2.05 8.17
C GLY A 23 3.76 1.37 8.61
N ASP A 24 2.70 2.11 8.95
CA ASP A 24 1.41 1.51 9.24
C ASP A 24 0.87 0.79 7.99
N MET A 25 0.44 -0.46 8.16
CA MET A 25 -0.24 -1.29 7.18
C MET A 25 -1.61 -1.69 7.68
N TRP A 26 -2.60 -1.76 6.78
CA TRP A 26 -3.92 -2.24 7.14
C TRP A 26 -4.63 -2.92 5.97
N PHE A 27 -5.56 -3.80 6.29
CA PHE A 27 -6.49 -4.38 5.34
C PHE A 27 -7.62 -3.39 5.02
N ALA A 28 -8.01 -3.30 3.76
CA ALA A 28 -9.08 -2.44 3.27
C ALA A 28 -10.24 -3.26 2.66
N PRO A 29 -11.00 -4.03 3.47
CA PRO A 29 -12.09 -4.88 2.97
C PRO A 29 -13.18 -4.09 2.23
N LYS A 30 -13.35 -2.80 2.55
CA LYS A 30 -14.31 -1.91 1.86
C LYS A 30 -14.03 -1.74 0.36
N MET A 31 -12.81 -2.01 -0.11
CA MET A 31 -12.50 -2.04 -1.56
C MET A 31 -13.09 -3.24 -2.29
N LEU A 32 -13.56 -4.26 -1.57
CA LEU A 32 -14.24 -5.43 -2.13
C LEU A 32 -15.76 -5.32 -1.97
N ASP A 33 -16.24 -4.24 -1.36
CA ASP A 33 -17.65 -4.07 -1.06
C ASP A 33 -18.46 -3.88 -2.36
N PRO A 34 -19.43 -4.77 -2.64
CA PRO A 34 -20.29 -4.64 -3.81
C PRO A 34 -21.17 -3.37 -3.78
N GLU A 35 -21.37 -2.74 -2.62
CA GLU A 35 -22.09 -1.46 -2.51
C GLU A 35 -21.41 -0.31 -3.28
N HIS A 36 -20.11 -0.44 -3.61
CA HIS A 36 -19.39 0.50 -4.47
C HIS A 36 -19.43 0.09 -5.96
N ASP A 37 -20.44 -0.67 -6.36
CA ASP A 37 -20.67 -1.16 -7.74
C ASP A 37 -19.46 -1.89 -8.33
N GLY A 38 -18.66 -2.54 -7.47
CA GLY A 38 -17.41 -3.18 -7.88
C GLY A 38 -16.33 -2.23 -8.40
N PHE A 39 -16.48 -0.90 -8.34
CA PHE A 39 -15.57 0.06 -8.96
C PHE A 39 -14.10 -0.17 -8.58
N TYR A 40 -13.83 -0.37 -7.29
CA TYR A 40 -12.47 -0.64 -6.82
C TYR A 40 -11.94 -1.96 -7.34
N LEU A 41 -12.76 -3.01 -7.27
CA LEU A 41 -12.38 -4.33 -7.77
C LEU A 41 -12.11 -4.27 -9.27
N GLU A 42 -12.93 -3.60 -10.06
CA GLU A 42 -12.78 -3.57 -11.51
C GLU A 42 -11.66 -2.63 -11.96
N HIS A 43 -11.60 -1.41 -11.43
CA HIS A 43 -10.77 -0.34 -11.97
C HIS A 43 -9.50 -0.05 -11.17
N ILE A 44 -9.45 -0.39 -9.88
CA ILE A 44 -8.33 -0.04 -9.01
C ILE A 44 -7.44 -1.24 -8.73
N LEU A 45 -8.01 -2.40 -8.42
CA LEU A 45 -7.22 -3.58 -8.07
C LEU A 45 -6.56 -4.21 -9.30
N SER A 46 -5.31 -4.65 -9.11
CA SER A 46 -4.50 -5.20 -10.20
C SER A 46 -4.94 -6.60 -10.62
N ALA A 47 -4.56 -7.00 -11.82
CA ALA A 47 -4.74 -8.38 -12.28
C ALA A 47 -4.01 -9.39 -11.37
N GLU A 48 -2.84 -9.03 -10.84
CA GLU A 48 -2.07 -9.84 -9.90
C GLU A 48 -2.85 -10.09 -8.61
N TYR A 49 -3.44 -9.04 -8.02
CA TYR A 49 -4.28 -9.20 -6.84
C TYR A 49 -5.48 -10.11 -7.13
N LYS A 50 -6.18 -9.86 -8.26
CA LYS A 50 -7.35 -10.66 -8.65
C LYS A 50 -7.02 -12.14 -8.82
N ARG A 51 -5.86 -12.44 -9.40
CA ARG A 51 -5.40 -13.82 -9.64
C ARG A 51 -4.96 -14.50 -8.35
N ASP A 52 -4.14 -13.82 -7.55
CA ASP A 52 -3.37 -14.48 -6.49
C ASP A 52 -3.98 -14.33 -5.10
N TRP A 53 -4.77 -13.28 -4.86
CA TRP A 53 -5.19 -12.85 -3.51
C TRP A 53 -6.70 -12.65 -3.33
N LEU A 54 -7.46 -12.44 -4.41
CA LEU A 54 -8.91 -12.32 -4.33
C LEU A 54 -9.53 -13.58 -3.69
N GLY A 55 -10.35 -13.36 -2.66
CA GLY A 55 -10.94 -14.42 -1.85
C GLY A 55 -10.02 -15.01 -0.76
N LYS A 56 -8.74 -14.63 -0.72
CA LYS A 56 -7.78 -15.07 0.32
C LYS A 56 -7.55 -14.01 1.40
N ARG A 57 -7.46 -12.74 1.00
CA ARG A 57 -7.33 -11.59 1.91
C ARG A 57 -7.91 -10.31 1.29
N PRO A 58 -8.26 -9.30 2.09
CA PRO A 58 -8.53 -7.97 1.58
C PRO A 58 -7.29 -7.31 0.95
N PRO A 59 -7.47 -6.25 0.13
CA PRO A 59 -6.38 -5.40 -0.31
C PRO A 59 -5.65 -4.76 0.86
N ILE A 60 -4.36 -4.53 0.71
CA ILE A 60 -3.49 -3.94 1.73
C ILE A 60 -3.19 -2.49 1.34
N PHE A 61 -3.28 -1.60 2.33
CA PHE A 61 -2.66 -0.29 2.27
C PHE A 61 -1.44 -0.24 3.18
N VAL A 62 -0.51 0.62 2.79
CA VAL A 62 0.65 1.01 3.59
C VAL A 62 0.78 2.53 3.57
N CYS A 63 1.14 3.12 4.71
CA CYS A 63 1.53 4.53 4.77
C CYS A 63 3.02 4.66 4.44
N LEU A 64 3.34 5.18 3.27
CA LEU A 64 4.70 5.43 2.80
C LEU A 64 5.21 6.78 3.30
N PRO A 65 6.54 6.98 3.35
CA PRO A 65 7.13 8.31 3.41
C PRO A 65 6.59 9.19 2.29
N SER A 66 6.61 10.50 2.49
CA SER A 66 6.00 11.45 1.55
C SER A 66 6.74 12.77 1.58
N ALA A 67 6.98 13.34 0.39
CA ALA A 67 7.59 14.66 0.26
C ALA A 67 6.57 15.77 0.55
N SER A 68 5.27 15.52 0.27
CA SER A 68 4.23 16.54 0.37
C SER A 68 3.39 16.45 1.65
N TYR A 69 3.40 15.31 2.34
CA TYR A 69 2.47 15.05 3.45
C TYR A 69 3.22 14.63 4.72
N LYS A 70 3.14 15.45 5.78
CA LYS A 70 3.74 15.15 7.11
C LYS A 70 3.30 13.80 7.70
N GLY A 71 2.11 13.32 7.35
CA GLY A 71 1.59 12.03 7.82
C GLY A 71 1.96 10.83 6.95
N GLY A 72 2.72 11.04 5.87
CA GLY A 72 2.97 10.03 4.85
C GLY A 72 1.91 9.98 3.75
N ARG A 73 2.12 9.10 2.78
CA ARG A 73 1.24 8.87 1.62
C ARG A 73 0.65 7.47 1.72
N TRP A 74 -0.67 7.37 1.72
CA TRP A 74 -1.32 6.06 1.68
C TRP A 74 -1.21 5.48 0.27
N PHE A 75 -0.75 4.24 0.21
CA PHE A 75 -0.54 3.50 -1.02
C PHE A 75 -1.18 2.13 -0.92
N CYS A 76 -2.00 1.76 -1.91
CA CYS A 76 -2.57 0.43 -2.01
C CYS A 76 -1.58 -0.47 -2.74
N VAL A 77 -0.99 -1.45 -2.06
CA VAL A 77 0.02 -2.33 -2.68
C VAL A 77 -0.57 -3.29 -3.71
N ASP A 78 -1.89 -3.48 -3.66
CA ASP A 78 -2.66 -4.36 -4.54
C ASP A 78 -3.35 -3.59 -5.69
N SER A 79 -3.10 -2.29 -5.82
CA SER A 79 -3.65 -1.52 -6.94
C SER A 79 -2.86 -1.74 -8.23
N ARG A 80 -3.50 -1.40 -9.35
CA ARG A 80 -2.82 -1.21 -10.64
C ARG A 80 -1.75 -0.13 -10.51
N ALA A 81 -0.68 -0.28 -11.26
CA ALA A 81 0.31 0.77 -11.42
C ALA A 81 -0.13 1.76 -12.50
N ASP A 82 0.03 3.06 -12.25
CA ASP A 82 -0.30 4.10 -13.21
C ASP A 82 0.48 3.89 -14.52
N GLY A 83 -0.25 3.85 -15.64
CA GLY A 83 0.35 3.65 -16.97
C GLY A 83 0.77 2.20 -17.30
N ALA A 84 0.58 1.24 -16.39
CA ALA A 84 0.90 -0.19 -16.61
C ALA A 84 -0.28 -1.03 -17.13
N GLY A 85 -1.40 -0.40 -17.51
CA GLY A 85 -2.62 -1.11 -17.88
C GLY A 85 -3.27 -1.79 -16.68
N GLU A 86 -3.46 -3.10 -16.73
CA GLU A 86 -4.04 -3.88 -15.63
C GLU A 86 -3.00 -4.41 -14.61
N GLY A 87 -1.71 -4.26 -14.92
CA GLY A 87 -0.62 -4.76 -14.09
C GLY A 87 -0.39 -3.88 -12.86
N GLY A 88 -0.02 -4.52 -11.75
CA GLY A 88 0.41 -3.89 -10.51
C GLY A 88 1.71 -4.51 -10.00
N TRP A 89 1.80 -4.62 -8.68
CA TRP A 89 2.96 -5.21 -8.03
C TRP A 89 2.75 -6.70 -7.74
N THR A 90 3.84 -7.46 -7.85
CA THR A 90 3.93 -8.79 -7.24
C THR A 90 4.18 -8.63 -5.75
N VAL A 91 3.25 -9.14 -4.94
CA VAL A 91 3.29 -9.09 -3.48
C VAL A 91 3.48 -10.51 -2.93
N THR A 92 4.49 -10.68 -2.08
CA THR A 92 4.81 -11.95 -1.40
C THR A 92 4.95 -11.74 0.11
N GLY A 93 4.90 -12.84 0.88
CA GLY A 93 4.87 -12.78 2.34
C GLY A 93 3.49 -12.45 2.90
N GLU A 94 3.43 -12.20 4.21
CA GLU A 94 2.21 -11.84 4.93
C GLU A 94 2.45 -10.57 5.74
N PRO A 95 1.46 -9.66 5.86
CA PRO A 95 1.60 -8.45 6.68
C PRO A 95 2.00 -8.76 8.13
N PRO A 96 2.92 -7.97 8.74
CA PRO A 96 3.57 -6.80 8.15
C PRO A 96 4.81 -7.11 7.28
N CYS A 97 5.25 -8.36 7.22
CA CYS A 97 6.49 -8.80 6.55
C CYS A 97 6.31 -9.10 5.05
N ILE A 98 5.65 -8.19 4.31
CA ILE A 98 5.49 -8.35 2.85
C ILE A 98 6.72 -7.88 2.08
N THR A 99 6.90 -8.41 0.87
CA THR A 99 7.82 -7.89 -0.15
C THR A 99 7.05 -7.50 -1.39
N VAL A 100 7.30 -6.30 -1.90
CA VAL A 100 6.61 -5.70 -3.06
C VAL A 100 7.62 -5.50 -4.19
N THR A 101 7.31 -6.02 -5.38
CA THR A 101 8.17 -5.92 -6.57
C THR A 101 7.36 -5.57 -7.83
N PRO A 102 7.86 -4.71 -8.74
CA PRO A 102 9.12 -3.95 -8.68
C PRO A 102 9.08 -2.83 -7.63
N SER A 103 9.98 -1.84 -7.69
CA SER A 103 9.89 -0.66 -6.82
C SER A 103 8.52 0.01 -6.94
N ILE A 104 8.12 0.68 -5.87
CA ILE A 104 6.97 1.57 -5.84
C ILE A 104 7.45 2.93 -6.33
N ASN A 105 6.74 3.54 -7.29
CA ASN A 105 6.98 4.92 -7.71
C ASN A 105 5.69 5.73 -7.57
N CYS A 106 5.51 6.34 -6.40
CA CYS A 106 4.54 7.41 -6.19
C CYS A 106 5.18 8.72 -6.68
N VAL A 107 4.84 9.11 -7.91
CA VAL A 107 5.41 10.28 -8.60
C VAL A 107 5.35 11.53 -7.72
N GLY A 108 6.49 12.19 -7.54
CA GLY A 108 6.61 13.39 -6.70
C GLY A 108 6.61 13.13 -5.19
N GLU A 109 6.19 11.93 -4.73
CA GLU A 109 6.08 11.59 -3.31
C GLU A 109 7.18 10.65 -2.82
N TYR A 110 7.15 9.37 -3.23
CA TYR A 110 8.11 8.35 -2.81
C TYR A 110 8.45 7.40 -3.96
N HIS A 111 9.73 7.06 -4.14
CA HIS A 111 10.16 6.00 -5.05
C HIS A 111 11.12 5.07 -4.33
N GLY A 112 10.69 3.86 -4.00
CA GLY A 112 11.52 2.91 -3.26
C GLY A 112 10.98 1.50 -3.20
N PHE A 113 11.34 0.75 -2.17
CA PHE A 113 11.01 -0.68 -2.04
C PHE A 113 10.38 -0.99 -0.69
N ILE A 114 9.53 -2.02 -0.66
CA ILE A 114 9.18 -2.73 0.57
C ILE A 114 9.76 -4.14 0.47
N ARG A 115 10.64 -4.50 1.40
CA ARG A 115 11.27 -5.83 1.47
C ARG A 115 11.20 -6.35 2.88
N ASP A 116 10.61 -7.52 3.05
CA ASP A 116 10.43 -8.18 4.35
C ASP A 116 9.87 -7.24 5.43
N GLY A 117 8.83 -6.48 5.05
CA GLY A 117 8.21 -5.51 5.95
C GLY A 117 9.06 -4.30 6.29
N ILE A 118 10.09 -3.97 5.51
CA ILE A 118 10.86 -2.74 5.66
C ILE A 118 10.66 -1.84 4.43
N ILE A 119 10.15 -0.63 4.67
CA ILE A 119 10.18 0.44 3.66
C ILE A 119 11.61 0.97 3.58
N GLY A 120 12.22 0.80 2.42
CA GLY A 120 13.58 1.23 2.12
C GLY A 120 13.67 2.70 1.74
N ASP A 121 14.92 3.15 1.59
CA ASP A 121 15.27 4.48 1.12
C ASP A 121 14.66 4.82 -0.26
N ASP A 122 14.48 6.12 -0.47
CA ASP A 122 14.13 6.66 -1.79
C ASP A 122 15.27 6.42 -2.77
N VAL A 123 15.00 5.72 -3.88
CA VAL A 123 16.00 5.45 -4.91
C VAL A 123 16.36 6.68 -5.73
N GLU A 124 15.54 7.73 -5.68
CA GLU A 124 15.80 9.05 -6.28
C GLU A 124 16.45 10.02 -5.27
N GLY A 125 16.74 9.58 -4.04
CA GLY A 125 17.45 10.34 -3.03
C GLY A 125 16.64 11.45 -2.35
N ARG A 126 15.31 11.44 -2.46
CA ARG A 126 14.44 12.36 -1.71
C ARG A 126 14.61 12.18 -0.21
N ARG A 127 14.48 13.28 0.52
CA ARG A 127 14.52 13.30 1.98
C ARG A 127 13.11 13.49 2.52
N PHE A 128 12.75 12.64 3.46
CA PHE A 128 11.50 12.69 4.21
C PHE A 128 11.86 13.02 5.65
N GLU A 129 11.19 14.02 6.22
CA GLU A 129 11.39 14.45 7.61
C GLU A 129 10.40 13.75 8.55
#